data_AF-A0A1V8TY01-F1
#
_entry.id   AF-A0A1V8TY01-F1
#
_cell.length_a   1.000
_cell.length_b   1.000
_cell.length_c   1.000
_cell.angle_alpha   90.00
_cell.angle_beta   90.00
_cell.angle_gamma   90.00
#
_symmetry.space_group_name_H-M   'P 1'
#
loop_
_entity.id
_entity.type
_entity.pdbx_description
1 polymer ?
#
loop_
_entity_poly.entity_id
_entity_poly.type
_entity_poly.pdbx_seq_one_letter_code
_entity_poly.pdbx_strand_id
1 'polypeptide(L)'
;MLHEVLLALSGHPSPLFGQHGDSPGAHDADGDLDILSPSEKGLLNSLGQLSELHTSLRTHLDGIAASHRSIISRAVATSIRQTHLARFQRKIIDVERRILTKDPSIVGAYNIVPLSTIVSDFGEWQRRMQWYWDAACFMRPDHESKSKDKQQECTGAALIDRLRADTQTGYPDIET
;
A
#
# COMPACT_ATOMS: atom_id res chain seq x y z
N MET A 1 17.37 -0.35 9.85
CA MET A 1 16.77 -0.01 8.54
C MET A 1 15.78 -1.07 8.04
N LEU A 2 16.16 -2.33 7.83
CA LEU A 2 15.21 -3.31 7.26
C LEU A 2 14.00 -3.60 8.14
N HIS A 3 14.21 -3.72 9.45
CA HIS A 3 13.11 -3.89 10.39
C HIS A 3 12.12 -2.71 10.32
N GLU A 4 12.65 -1.48 10.26
CA GLU A 4 11.86 -0.26 10.10
C GLU A 4 11.07 -0.22 8.78
N VAL A 5 11.65 -0.74 7.69
CA VAL A 5 10.95 -0.88 6.41
C VAL A 5 9.79 -1.86 6.51
N LEU A 6 9.99 -3.04 7.10
CA LEU A 6 8.91 -4.03 7.29
C LEU A 6 7.83 -3.49 8.23
N LEU A 7 8.24 -2.75 9.27
CA LEU A 7 7.35 -2.08 10.20
C LEU A 7 6.50 -1.02 9.48
N ALA A 8 7.11 -0.19 8.63
CA ALA A 8 6.40 0.78 7.80
C ALA A 8 5.39 0.10 6.87
N LEU A 9 5.81 -0.94 6.13
CA LEU A 9 4.92 -1.69 5.23
C LEU A 9 3.71 -2.31 5.96
N SER A 10 3.89 -2.70 7.22
CA SER A 10 2.78 -3.21 8.05
C SER A 10 1.75 -2.14 8.44
N GLY A 11 2.03 -0.86 8.18
CA GLY A 11 1.16 0.28 8.47
C GLY A 11 1.47 0.98 9.79
N HIS A 12 2.67 0.79 10.33
CA HIS A 12 3.14 1.48 11.54
C HIS A 12 4.04 2.67 11.17
N PRO A 13 3.98 3.79 11.93
CA PRO A 13 4.83 4.93 11.65
C PRO A 13 6.30 4.54 11.85
N SER A 14 7.14 4.85 10.88
CA SER A 14 8.59 4.65 10.97
C SER A 14 9.32 5.99 10.83
N PRO A 15 10.36 6.24 11.64
CA PRO A 15 11.21 7.43 11.51
C PRO A 15 11.91 7.51 10.15
N LEU A 16 12.05 6.39 9.42
CA LEU A 16 12.65 6.38 8.08
C LEU A 16 11.82 7.10 7.01
N PHE A 17 10.50 7.14 7.18
CA PHE A 17 9.61 7.66 6.14
C PHE A 17 8.96 8.99 6.47
N GLY A 18 9.17 9.53 7.68
CA GLY A 18 8.74 10.86 8.11
C GLY A 18 7.24 11.11 7.94
N GLN A 19 6.48 11.24 9.03
CA GLN A 19 5.05 11.59 8.91
C GLN A 19 4.90 12.89 8.10
N HIS A 20 4.29 12.80 6.92
CA HIS A 20 3.83 13.94 6.11
C HIS A 20 2.59 14.58 6.78
N GLY A 21 2.80 15.12 7.98
CA GLY A 21 1.78 15.83 8.75
C GLY A 21 2.42 16.98 9.52
N ASP A 22 2.30 18.18 8.95
CA ASP A 22 2.43 19.49 9.60
C ASP A 22 3.72 19.79 10.38
N SER A 23 4.74 20.28 9.67
CA SER A 23 5.52 21.47 10.09
C SER A 23 6.50 21.90 8.98
N PRO A 24 6.44 23.15 8.46
CA PRO A 24 7.42 23.70 7.53
C PRO A 24 8.71 24.11 8.26
N GLY A 25 9.34 23.15 8.94
CA GLY A 25 10.51 23.39 9.79
C GLY A 25 11.23 22.16 10.36
N ALA A 26 10.78 20.92 10.09
CA ALA A 26 11.48 19.72 10.54
C ALA A 26 12.52 19.24 9.52
N HIS A 27 13.51 20.09 9.25
CA HIS A 27 14.79 19.69 8.66
C HIS A 27 15.61 18.92 9.73
N ASP A 28 15.24 17.69 10.07
CA ASP A 28 16.07 16.87 10.98
C ASP A 28 15.92 15.34 10.77
N ALA A 29 15.32 14.89 9.65
CA ALA A 29 15.42 13.50 9.18
C ALA A 29 16.38 13.32 8.00
N ASP A 30 16.90 14.43 7.44
CA ASP A 30 17.82 14.41 6.30
C ASP A 30 19.25 14.05 6.72
N GLY A 31 19.63 14.30 7.99
CA GLY A 31 20.98 14.06 8.49
C GLY A 31 21.40 12.58 8.59
N ASP A 32 20.45 11.66 8.79
CA ASP A 32 20.73 10.22 8.90
C ASP A 32 20.56 9.50 7.55
N LEU A 33 19.77 10.08 6.64
CA LEU A 33 19.61 9.63 5.25
C LEU A 33 20.74 10.14 4.34
N ASP A 34 21.50 11.16 4.73
CA ASP A 34 22.61 11.69 3.92
C ASP A 34 23.78 10.70 3.76
N ILE A 35 23.82 9.66 4.58
CA ILE A 35 24.75 8.53 4.48
C ILE A 35 24.35 7.56 3.35
N LEU A 36 23.09 7.60 2.90
CA LEU A 36 22.56 6.69 1.89
C LEU A 36 22.86 7.17 0.48
N SER A 37 23.19 6.22 -0.39
CA SER A 37 23.34 6.49 -1.81
C SER A 37 22.01 6.96 -2.43
N PRO A 38 22.04 7.77 -3.50
CA PRO A 38 20.82 8.23 -4.17
C PRO A 38 19.95 7.06 -4.67
N SER A 39 20.57 5.94 -5.03
CA SER A 39 19.87 4.72 -5.43
C SER A 39 19.10 4.08 -4.26
N GLU A 40 19.70 4.01 -3.07
CA GLU A 40 19.03 3.51 -1.87
C GLU A 40 17.88 4.41 -1.44
N LYS A 41 18.06 5.74 -1.52
CA LYS A 41 16.97 6.71 -1.29
C LYS A 41 15.79 6.47 -2.24
N GLY A 42 16.06 6.24 -3.53
CA GLY A 42 15.02 5.94 -4.51
C GLY A 42 14.25 4.65 -4.22
N LEU A 43 14.96 3.59 -3.82
CA LEU A 43 14.35 2.32 -3.46
C LEU A 43 13.51 2.42 -2.17
N LEU A 44 13.99 3.17 -1.17
CA LEU A 44 13.24 3.47 0.05
C LEU A 44 11.98 4.27 -0.28
N ASN A 45 12.06 5.30 -1.12
CA ASN A 45 10.89 6.10 -1.52
C ASN A 45 9.78 5.23 -2.14
N SER A 46 10.14 4.26 -2.99
CA SER A 46 9.16 3.31 -3.56
C SER A 46 8.42 2.49 -2.47
N LEU A 47 9.17 2.00 -1.47
CA LEU A 47 8.59 1.27 -0.33
C LEU A 47 7.77 2.18 0.60
N GLY A 48 8.22 3.42 0.78
CA GLY A 48 7.51 4.47 1.51
C GLY A 48 6.13 4.73 0.90
N GLN A 49 6.08 4.99 -0.42
CA GLN A 49 4.82 5.17 -1.15
C GLN A 49 3.90 3.95 -1.01
N LEU A 50 4.44 2.74 -1.07
CA LEU A 50 3.65 1.52 -0.86
C LEU A 50 3.08 1.44 0.56
N SER A 51 3.87 1.79 1.58
CA SER A 51 3.41 1.80 2.98
C SER A 51 2.34 2.85 3.25
N GLU A 52 2.48 4.03 2.65
CA GLU A 52 1.52 5.12 2.75
C GLU A 52 0.21 4.73 2.07
N LEU A 53 0.30 4.21 0.84
CA LEU A 53 -0.85 3.73 0.10
C LEU A 53 -1.60 2.63 0.86
N HIS A 54 -0.90 1.68 1.48
CA HIS A 54 -1.51 0.65 2.33
C HIS A 54 -2.26 1.25 3.52
N THR A 55 -1.68 2.24 4.19
CA THR A 55 -2.28 2.89 5.37
C THR A 55 -3.50 3.74 5.00
N SER A 56 -3.39 4.54 3.94
CA SER A 56 -4.47 5.36 3.40
C SER A 56 -5.61 4.48 2.90
N LEU A 57 -5.31 3.42 2.13
CA LEU A 57 -6.30 2.46 1.65
C LEU A 57 -7.06 1.81 2.80
N ARG A 58 -6.35 1.36 3.85
CA ARG A 58 -6.98 0.74 5.02
C ARG A 58 -7.98 1.68 5.69
N THR A 59 -7.56 2.92 5.95
CA THR A 59 -8.41 3.95 6.58
C THR A 59 -9.62 4.28 5.73
N HIS A 60 -9.44 4.40 4.41
CA HIS A 60 -10.52 4.70 3.47
C HIS A 60 -11.54 3.55 3.38
N LEU A 61 -11.06 2.30 3.30
CA LEU A 61 -11.91 1.12 3.28
C LEU A 61 -12.72 0.95 4.58
N ASP A 62 -12.14 1.23 5.74
CA ASP A 62 -12.84 1.22 7.02
C ASP A 62 -13.97 2.27 7.03
N GLY A 63 -13.70 3.46 6.50
CA GLY A 63 -14.72 4.50 6.30
C GLY A 63 -15.85 4.05 5.37
N ILE A 64 -15.54 3.44 4.23
CA ILE A 64 -16.54 2.92 3.28
C ILE A 64 -17.38 1.80 3.91
N ALA A 65 -16.74 0.84 4.58
CA ALA A 65 -17.42 -0.29 5.19
C ALA A 65 -18.40 0.13 6.31
N ALA A 66 -18.09 1.21 7.02
CA ALA A 66 -18.91 1.75 8.09
C ALA A 66 -20.08 2.62 7.59
N SER A 67 -19.84 3.53 6.63
CA SER A 67 -20.78 4.63 6.35
C SER A 67 -21.48 4.58 4.98
N HIS A 68 -21.02 3.75 4.03
CA HIS A 68 -21.50 3.81 2.65
C HIS A 68 -22.96 3.31 2.50
N ARG A 69 -23.79 3.99 1.71
CA ARG A 69 -25.23 3.64 1.55
C ARG A 69 -25.47 2.26 0.92
N SER A 70 -24.67 1.90 -0.09
CA SER A 70 -24.75 0.61 -0.79
C SER A 70 -24.15 -0.55 0.01
N ILE A 71 -24.94 -1.60 0.25
CA ILE A 71 -24.48 -2.85 0.89
C ILE A 71 -23.40 -3.53 0.06
N ILE A 72 -23.50 -3.47 -1.27
CA ILE A 72 -22.52 -4.07 -2.18
C ILE A 72 -21.16 -3.39 -2.01
N SER A 73 -21.11 -2.05 -2.00
CA SER A 73 -19.85 -1.31 -1.84
C SER A 73 -19.23 -1.57 -0.45
N ARG A 74 -20.05 -1.69 0.60
CA ARG A 74 -19.58 -2.10 1.95
C ARG A 74 -18.99 -3.50 1.95
N ALA A 75 -19.64 -4.44 1.26
CA ALA A 75 -19.19 -5.83 1.15
C ALA A 75 -17.86 -5.92 0.37
N VAL A 76 -17.74 -5.20 -0.76
CA VAL A 76 -16.50 -5.15 -1.54
C VAL A 76 -15.37 -4.52 -0.72
N ALA A 77 -15.61 -3.39 -0.05
CA ALA A 77 -14.60 -2.75 0.80
C ALA A 77 -14.14 -3.68 1.94
N THR A 78 -15.08 -4.41 2.55
CA THR A 78 -14.78 -5.41 3.59
C THR A 78 -13.96 -6.57 3.01
N SER A 79 -14.29 -7.05 1.81
CA SER A 79 -13.55 -8.11 1.13
C SER A 79 -12.12 -7.68 0.80
N ILE A 80 -11.92 -6.46 0.29
CA ILE A 80 -10.58 -5.94 0.01
C ILE A 80 -9.74 -5.89 1.29
N ARG A 81 -10.33 -5.36 2.38
CA ARG A 81 -9.66 -5.28 3.68
C ARG A 81 -9.32 -6.65 4.29
N GLN A 82 -10.27 -7.59 4.29
CA GLN A 82 -10.09 -8.87 4.96
C GLN A 82 -9.30 -9.88 4.14
N THR A 83 -9.39 -9.82 2.81
CA THR A 83 -8.76 -10.81 1.92
C THR A 83 -7.46 -10.28 1.35
N HIS A 84 -7.49 -9.13 0.67
CA HIS A 84 -6.35 -8.64 -0.09
C HIS A 84 -5.30 -7.97 0.79
N LEU A 85 -5.68 -7.10 1.73
CA LEU A 85 -4.73 -6.52 2.69
C LEU A 85 -4.15 -7.61 3.62
N ALA A 86 -4.94 -8.61 4.00
CA ALA A 86 -4.42 -9.74 4.77
C ALA A 86 -3.44 -10.62 3.98
N ARG A 87 -3.58 -10.73 2.65
CA ARG A 87 -2.59 -11.39 1.77
C ARG A 87 -1.28 -10.58 1.76
N PHE A 88 -1.36 -9.25 1.68
CA PHE A 88 -0.18 -8.38 1.76
C PHE A 88 0.54 -8.53 3.10
N GLN A 89 -0.19 -8.50 4.22
CA GLN A 89 0.40 -8.74 5.55
C GLN A 89 1.06 -10.11 5.67
N ARG A 90 0.43 -11.16 5.12
CA ARG A 90 1.04 -12.50 5.07
C ARG A 90 2.33 -12.51 4.25
N LYS A 91 2.40 -11.76 3.14
CA LYS A 91 3.64 -11.61 2.35
C LYS A 91 4.73 -10.92 3.17
N ILE A 92 4.40 -9.89 3.95
CA ILE A 92 5.37 -9.24 4.86
C ILE A 92 5.94 -10.24 5.87
N ILE A 93 5.08 -11.03 6.52
CA ILE A 93 5.49 -12.06 7.49
C ILE A 93 6.33 -13.15 6.82
N ASP A 94 6.00 -13.54 5.60
CA ASP A 94 6.79 -14.53 4.84
C ASP A 94 8.19 -14.00 4.51
N VAL A 95 8.30 -12.75 4.06
CA VAL A 95 9.58 -12.08 3.81
C VAL A 95 10.39 -11.97 5.10
N GLU A 96 9.77 -11.56 6.21
CA GLU A 96 10.42 -11.50 7.52
C GLU A 96 10.92 -12.89 7.96
N ARG A 97 10.08 -13.92 7.82
CA ARG A 97 10.46 -15.30 8.13
C ARG A 97 11.66 -15.74 7.31
N ARG A 98 11.67 -15.50 6.00
CA ARG A 98 12.78 -15.87 5.10
C ARG A 98 14.09 -15.15 5.47
N ILE A 99 14.01 -13.89 5.89
CA ILE A 99 15.14 -13.13 6.43
C ILE A 99 15.67 -13.81 7.71
N LEU A 100 14.79 -14.12 8.66
CA LEU A 100 15.16 -14.75 9.93
C LEU A 100 15.72 -16.17 9.77
N THR A 101 15.18 -16.96 8.82
CA THR A 101 15.65 -18.31 8.52
C THR A 101 16.90 -18.35 7.62
N LYS A 102 17.44 -17.17 7.23
CA LYS A 102 18.62 -17.06 6.37
C LYS A 102 18.45 -17.78 5.03
N ASP A 103 17.27 -17.64 4.43
CA ASP A 103 16.98 -18.22 3.12
C ASP A 103 17.98 -17.68 2.08
N PRO A 104 18.71 -18.55 1.34
CA PRO A 104 19.73 -18.13 0.38
C PRO A 104 19.18 -17.32 -0.80
N SER A 105 17.87 -17.32 -1.01
CA SER A 105 17.22 -16.49 -2.04
C SER A 105 17.07 -15.01 -1.65
N ILE A 106 17.04 -14.69 -0.34
CA ILE A 106 16.95 -13.31 0.17
C ILE A 106 18.26 -12.88 0.83
N VAL A 107 18.86 -13.77 1.61
CA VAL A 107 20.04 -13.51 2.41
C VAL A 107 21.27 -13.89 1.60
N GLY A 108 21.97 -12.86 1.13
CA GLY A 108 23.21 -13.02 0.38
C GLY A 108 24.39 -13.46 1.27
N ALA A 109 25.57 -13.48 0.67
CA ALA A 109 26.81 -13.73 1.41
C ALA A 109 26.91 -12.78 2.63
N TYR A 110 27.49 -13.29 3.72
CA TYR A 110 27.70 -12.54 4.97
C TYR A 110 26.43 -12.16 5.76
N ASN A 111 25.30 -12.84 5.54
CA ASN A 111 24.02 -12.51 6.18
C ASN A 111 23.49 -11.11 5.84
N ILE A 112 23.87 -10.58 4.66
CA ILE A 112 23.43 -9.26 4.20
C ILE A 112 22.19 -9.43 3.33
N VAL A 113 21.16 -8.64 3.60
CA VAL A 113 19.93 -8.60 2.80
C VAL A 113 19.94 -7.32 1.95
N PRO A 114 20.07 -7.41 0.63
CA PRO A 114 20.01 -6.26 -0.25
C PRO A 114 18.61 -5.66 -0.27
N LEU A 115 18.53 -4.33 -0.17
CA LEU A 115 17.25 -3.62 -0.21
C LEU A 115 16.55 -3.77 -1.56
N SER A 116 17.30 -3.90 -2.65
CA SER A 116 16.78 -4.19 -4.00
C SER A 116 16.02 -5.51 -4.09
N THR A 117 16.45 -6.54 -3.35
CA THR A 117 15.76 -7.84 -3.28
C THR A 117 14.40 -7.68 -2.62
N ILE A 118 14.33 -6.90 -1.54
CA ILE A 118 13.06 -6.61 -0.85
C ILE A 118 12.12 -5.83 -1.76
N VAL A 119 12.60 -4.78 -2.44
CA VAL A 119 11.78 -4.01 -3.40
C VAL A 119 11.23 -4.90 -4.50
N SER A 120 12.06 -5.82 -5.01
CA SER A 120 11.65 -6.75 -6.06
C SER A 120 10.57 -7.72 -5.57
N ASP A 121 10.67 -8.23 -4.33
CA ASP A 121 9.67 -9.11 -3.71
C ASP A 121 8.30 -8.43 -3.49
N PHE A 122 8.28 -7.10 -3.36
CA PHE A 122 7.05 -6.30 -3.22
C PHE A 122 6.60 -5.60 -4.51
N GLY A 123 7.34 -5.72 -5.62
CA GLY A 123 7.05 -5.00 -6.87
C GLY A 123 5.65 -5.30 -7.44
N GLU A 124 5.19 -6.54 -7.35
CA GLU A 124 3.83 -6.92 -7.78
C GLU A 124 2.72 -6.24 -6.96
N TRP A 125 3.02 -5.87 -5.71
CA TRP A 125 2.04 -5.28 -4.79
C TRP A 125 1.82 -3.79 -5.03
N GLN A 126 2.80 -3.08 -5.60
CA GLN A 126 2.68 -1.65 -5.89
C GLN A 126 1.51 -1.39 -6.85
N ARG A 127 1.44 -2.16 -7.93
CA ARG A 127 0.35 -2.04 -8.91
C ARG A 127 -1.00 -2.51 -8.35
N ARG A 128 -1.02 -3.63 -7.63
CA ARG A 128 -2.26 -4.16 -7.01
C ARG A 128 -2.83 -3.19 -5.98
N MET A 129 -1.99 -2.60 -5.13
CA MET A 129 -2.41 -1.59 -4.16
C MET A 129 -2.96 -0.34 -4.84
N GLN A 130 -2.35 0.11 -5.94
CA GLN A 130 -2.87 1.25 -6.72
C GLN A 130 -4.26 0.94 -7.26
N TRP A 131 -4.47 -0.26 -7.82
CA TRP A 131 -5.80 -0.65 -8.30
C TRP A 131 -6.84 -0.71 -7.17
N TYR A 132 -6.49 -1.24 -6.00
CA TYR A 132 -7.39 -1.22 -4.84
C TYR A 132 -7.72 0.19 -4.39
N TRP A 133 -6.75 1.11 -4.43
CA TRP A 133 -6.96 2.53 -4.14
C TRP A 133 -7.91 3.19 -5.14
N ASP A 134 -7.72 2.96 -6.44
CA ASP A 134 -8.59 3.51 -7.48
C ASP A 134 -10.02 2.96 -7.38
N ALA A 135 -10.17 1.70 -6.96
CA ALA A 135 -11.47 1.10 -6.68
C ALA A 135 -12.13 1.70 -5.42
N ALA A 136 -11.35 1.93 -4.36
CA ALA A 136 -11.85 2.55 -3.13
C ALA A 136 -12.24 4.02 -3.35
N CYS A 137 -11.45 4.78 -4.10
CA CYS A 137 -11.75 6.16 -4.52
C CYS A 137 -13.03 6.25 -5.35
N PHE A 138 -13.35 5.23 -6.14
CA PHE A 138 -14.60 5.19 -6.89
C PHE A 138 -15.82 4.87 -6.03
N MET A 139 -15.65 4.07 -4.99
CA MET A 139 -16.73 3.84 -4.02
C MET A 139 -17.03 5.11 -3.23
N ARG A 140 -15.98 5.76 -2.75
CA ARG A 140 -16.07 7.01 -2.02
C ARG A 140 -14.97 7.94 -2.53
N PRO A 141 -15.32 9.06 -3.20
CA PRO A 141 -14.31 10.02 -3.62
C PRO A 141 -13.63 10.59 -2.39
N ASP A 142 -12.31 10.71 -2.45
CA ASP A 142 -11.54 11.33 -1.39
C ASP A 142 -11.89 12.83 -1.28
N HIS A 143 -11.93 13.35 -0.06
CA HIS A 143 -12.38 14.71 0.25
C HIS A 143 -11.50 15.81 -0.38
N GLU A 144 -10.29 15.48 -0.84
CA GLU A 144 -9.37 16.42 -1.48
C GLU A 144 -9.71 16.72 -2.96
N SER A 145 -10.53 15.89 -3.59
CA SER A 145 -10.98 16.12 -4.98
C SER A 145 -12.07 17.20 -5.01
N LYS A 146 -11.65 18.47 -5.07
CA LYS A 146 -12.47 19.69 -5.11
C LYS A 146 -13.32 19.83 -6.39
N SER A 147 -14.25 18.92 -6.65
CA SER A 147 -15.35 19.17 -7.60
C SER A 147 -16.66 19.32 -6.84
N LYS A 148 -17.22 20.53 -6.91
CA LYS A 148 -18.47 20.98 -6.27
C LYS A 148 -19.74 20.40 -6.91
N ASP A 149 -19.68 19.22 -7.51
CA ASP A 149 -20.87 18.51 -7.94
C ASP A 149 -21.17 17.41 -6.94
N LYS A 150 -22.39 17.44 -6.42
CA LYS A 150 -22.95 16.55 -5.40
C LYS A 150 -22.27 15.17 -5.43
N GLN A 151 -21.48 14.88 -4.39
CA GLN A 151 -20.84 13.59 -4.15
C GLN A 151 -21.88 12.48 -4.21
N GLN A 152 -22.07 11.93 -5.40
CA GLN A 152 -22.97 10.82 -5.62
C GLN A 152 -22.15 9.58 -5.34
N GLU A 153 -22.23 9.10 -4.09
CA GLU A 153 -21.70 7.80 -3.68
C GLU A 153 -22.06 6.75 -4.75
N CYS A 154 -21.11 5.89 -5.12
CA CYS A 154 -21.34 4.98 -6.23
C CYS A 154 -22.51 4.05 -5.90
N THR A 155 -23.36 3.80 -6.90
CA THR A 155 -24.37 2.75 -6.74
C THR A 155 -23.68 1.39 -6.86
N GLY A 156 -24.12 0.40 -6.08
CA GLY A 156 -23.53 -0.96 -6.13
C GLY A 156 -23.49 -1.56 -7.54
N ALA A 157 -24.47 -1.24 -8.40
CA ALA A 157 -24.48 -1.64 -9.81
C ALA A 157 -23.31 -1.04 -10.60
N ALA A 158 -23.05 0.27 -10.45
CA ALA A 158 -21.93 0.94 -11.12
C ALA A 158 -20.56 0.37 -10.69
N LEU A 159 -20.44 -0.04 -9.42
CA LEU A 159 -19.25 -0.75 -8.93
C LEU A 159 -19.09 -2.12 -9.59
N ILE A 160 -20.16 -2.90 -9.70
CA ILE A 160 -20.12 -4.21 -10.36
C ILE A 160 -19.77 -4.07 -11.85
N ASP A 161 -20.34 -3.08 -12.54
CA ASP A 161 -20.05 -2.83 -13.95
C ASP A 161 -18.58 -2.44 -14.17
N ARG A 162 -18.03 -1.60 -13.28
CA ARG A 162 -16.60 -1.28 -13.28
C ARG A 162 -15.75 -2.53 -13.04
N LEU A 163 -16.04 -3.32 -12.01
CA LEU A 163 -15.28 -4.54 -11.72
C LEU A 163 -15.32 -5.52 -12.89
N ARG A 164 -16.46 -5.63 -13.57
CA ARG A 164 -16.59 -6.44 -14.78
C ARG A 164 -15.74 -5.88 -15.93
N ALA A 165 -15.73 -4.58 -16.15
CA ALA A 165 -14.86 -3.96 -17.14
C ALA A 165 -13.38 -4.24 -16.82
N ASP A 166 -13.00 -4.14 -15.54
CA ASP A 166 -11.62 -4.40 -15.09
C ASP A 166 -11.19 -5.85 -15.38
N THR A 167 -12.09 -6.84 -15.30
CA THR A 167 -11.79 -8.23 -15.71
C THR A 167 -11.53 -8.42 -17.22
N GLN A 168 -11.83 -7.43 -18.06
CA GLN A 168 -11.61 -7.50 -19.51
C GLN A 168 -10.31 -6.81 -19.96
N THR A 169 -9.55 -6.25 -19.02
CA THR A 169 -8.33 -5.48 -19.30
C THR A 169 -7.10 -6.35 -19.59
N GLY A 170 -7.19 -7.67 -19.36
CA GLY A 170 -6.12 -8.63 -19.62
C GLY A 170 -4.94 -8.55 -18.65
N TYR A 171 -5.15 -7.98 -17.45
CA TYR A 171 -4.13 -7.92 -16.41
C TYR A 171 -4.27 -9.11 -15.45
N PRO A 172 -3.39 -10.12 -15.53
CA PRO A 172 -3.51 -11.34 -14.73
C PRO A 172 -3.36 -11.06 -13.23
N ASP A 173 -2.66 -9.98 -12.88
CA ASP A 173 -2.41 -9.55 -11.50
C ASP A 173 -3.69 -9.08 -10.77
N ILE A 174 -4.74 -8.74 -11.52
CA ILE A 174 -6.04 -8.29 -11.00
C ILE A 174 -7.08 -9.41 -11.08
N GLU A 175 -6.88 -10.39 -11.96
CA GLU A 175 -7.78 -11.53 -12.16
C GLU A 175 -7.68 -12.62 -11.07
N THR A 176 -6.60 -12.65 -10.26
CA THR A 176 -6.28 -13.74 -9.30
C THR A 176 -5.83 -13.26 -7.91
#